data_AF-A0A662TFU9-F1
#
_entry.id   AF-A0A662TFU9-F1
#
_cell.length_a   1.000
_cell.length_b   1.000
_cell.length_c   1.000
_cell.angle_alpha   90.00
_cell.angle_beta   90.00
_cell.angle_gamma   90.00
#
_symmetry.space_group_name_H-M   'P 1'
#
loop_
_entity.id
_entity.type
_entity.pdbx_description
1 polymer ?
#
loop_
_entity_poly.entity_id
_entity_poly.type
_entity_poly.pdbx_seq_one_letter_code
_entity_poly.pdbx_strand_id
1 'polypeptide(L)'
;MLEPGALDRGFVLWFTGLPGSGKTTIAKSVGDMLSDMGFKTELLDGDWVRKTINPDAGFTKDERKKHLTRVAWIARLLARNG
;
A
#
# COMPACT_ATOMS: atom_id res chain seq x y z
N MET A 1 12.64 -9.64 -21.00
CA MET A 1 13.64 -8.73 -20.44
C MET A 1 12.97 -7.36 -20.39
N LEU A 2 12.77 -6.78 -19.20
CA LEU A 2 12.08 -5.48 -19.09
C LEU A 2 13.03 -4.37 -19.55
N GLU A 3 12.52 -3.45 -20.37
CA GLU A 3 13.29 -2.34 -20.94
C GLU A 3 13.93 -1.46 -19.84
N PRO A 4 15.22 -1.11 -19.95
CA PRO A 4 15.90 -0.23 -19.01
C PRO A 4 15.30 1.18 -19.10
N GLY A 5 14.42 1.48 -18.16
CA GLY A 5 13.65 2.73 -18.08
C GLY A 5 12.29 2.56 -17.42
N ALA A 6 11.73 1.34 -17.39
CA ALA A 6 10.49 1.04 -16.67
C ALA A 6 10.67 1.05 -15.13
N LEU A 7 11.91 0.93 -14.64
CA LEU A 7 12.26 0.84 -13.21
C LEU A 7 12.52 2.20 -12.53
N ASP A 8 12.45 3.31 -13.26
CA ASP A 8 12.76 4.64 -12.70
C ASP A 8 11.60 5.23 -11.87
N ARG A 9 10.49 4.49 -11.74
CA ARG A 9 9.34 4.85 -10.91
C ARG A 9 8.89 3.60 -10.15
N GLY A 10 8.80 3.67 -8.83
CA GLY A 10 8.18 2.63 -8.02
C GLY A 10 6.71 2.43 -8.42
N PHE A 11 6.12 1.34 -7.96
CA PHE A 11 4.73 0.97 -8.25
C PHE A 11 3.96 0.65 -6.97
N VAL A 12 2.63 0.63 -7.06
CA VAL A 12 1.75 0.32 -5.93
C VAL A 12 0.97 -0.94 -6.24
N LEU A 13 1.05 -1.92 -5.34
CA LEU A 13 0.18 -3.11 -5.35
C LEU A 13 -0.91 -2.93 -4.30
N TRP A 14 -2.17 -2.95 -4.73
CA TRP A 14 -3.32 -2.76 -3.84
C TRP A 14 -4.08 -4.06 -3.62
N PHE A 15 -4.01 -4.61 -2.41
CA PHE A 15 -4.73 -5.82 -2.03
C PHE A 15 -6.09 -5.47 -1.39
N THR A 16 -7.19 -5.86 -2.03
CA THR A 16 -8.56 -5.68 -1.52
C THR A 16 -9.27 -7.00 -1.26
N GLY A 17 -10.35 -6.99 -0.48
CA GLY A 17 -11.09 -8.18 -0.08
C GLY A 17 -11.62 -8.13 1.35
N LEU A 18 -12.51 -9.06 1.69
CA LEU A 18 -13.22 -9.13 2.98
C LEU A 18 -12.27 -9.29 4.17
N PRO A 19 -12.63 -8.85 5.40
CA PRO A 19 -11.87 -9.17 6.60
C PRO A 19 -11.61 -10.68 6.71
N GLY A 20 -10.40 -11.07 7.12
CA GLY A 20 -10.00 -12.49 7.21
C GLY A 20 -9.64 -13.18 5.89
N SER A 21 -9.78 -12.53 4.73
CA SER A 21 -9.50 -13.15 3.41
C SER A 21 -8.01 -13.36 3.08
N GLY A 22 -7.09 -13.21 4.04
CA GLY A 22 -5.64 -13.43 3.83
C GLY A 22 -4.85 -12.32 3.14
N LYS A 23 -5.43 -11.13 2.90
CA LYS A 23 -4.76 -10.01 2.20
C LYS A 23 -3.39 -9.66 2.78
N THR A 24 -3.31 -9.46 4.09
CA THR A 24 -2.05 -9.10 4.76
C THR A 24 -1.01 -10.22 4.65
N THR A 25 -1.43 -11.49 4.68
CA THR A 25 -0.53 -12.63 4.47
C THR A 25 0.07 -12.61 3.07
N ILE A 26 -0.77 -12.43 2.04
CA ILE A 26 -0.31 -12.36 0.64
C ILE A 26 0.57 -11.11 0.44
N ALA A 27 0.16 -9.96 0.96
CA ALA A 27 0.89 -8.70 0.81
C ALA A 27 2.30 -8.77 1.43
N LYS A 28 2.45 -9.41 2.60
CA LYS A 28 3.76 -9.66 3.22
C LYS A 28 4.63 -10.57 2.36
N SER A 29 4.09 -11.72 1.94
CA SER A 29 4.84 -12.67 1.12
C SER A 29 5.28 -12.07 -0.22
N VAL A 30 4.42 -11.27 -0.87
CA VAL A 30 4.80 -10.53 -2.09
C VAL A 30 5.85 -9.45 -1.80
N GLY A 31 5.75 -8.75 -0.66
CA GLY A 31 6.74 -7.78 -0.22
C GLY A 31 8.13 -8.40 0.02
N ASP A 32 8.17 -9.56 0.66
CA ASP A 32 9.41 -10.33 0.88
C ASP A 32 10.03 -10.75 -0.46
N MET A 33 9.23 -11.30 -1.37
CA MET A 33 9.70 -11.67 -2.72
C MET A 33 10.26 -10.48 -3.50
N LEU A 34 9.59 -9.32 -3.44
CA LEU A 34 10.07 -8.11 -4.13
C LEU A 34 11.35 -7.57 -3.47
N SER A 35 11.45 -7.63 -2.13
CA SER A 35 12.67 -7.27 -1.41
C SER A 35 13.85 -8.16 -1.81
N ASP A 36 13.63 -9.48 -1.92
CA ASP A 36 14.65 -10.44 -2.36
C ASP A 36 15.12 -10.19 -3.81
N MET A 37 14.25 -9.60 -4.64
CA MET A 37 14.58 -9.16 -6.00
C MET A 37 15.28 -7.79 -6.05
N GLY A 38 15.55 -7.15 -4.90
CA GLY A 38 16.26 -5.88 -4.78
C GLY A 38 15.38 -4.62 -4.85
N PHE A 39 14.05 -4.77 -4.81
CA PHE A 39 13.15 -3.61 -4.73
C PHE A 39 13.08 -3.06 -3.30
N LYS A 40 12.94 -1.75 -3.15
CA LYS A 40 12.50 -1.18 -1.87
C LYS A 40 11.01 -1.43 -1.73
N THR A 41 10.60 -2.01 -0.61
CA THR A 41 9.19 -2.32 -0.36
C THR A 41 8.71 -1.67 0.93
N GLU A 42 7.50 -1.13 0.90
CA GLU A 42 6.81 -0.60 2.07
C GLU A 42 5.41 -1.21 2.13
N LEU A 43 5.02 -1.75 3.29
CA LEU A 43 3.71 -2.37 3.48
C LEU A 43 2.78 -1.43 4.24
N LEU A 44 1.82 -0.82 3.53
CA LEU A 44 0.77 -0.02 4.14
C LEU A 44 -0.39 -0.91 4.62
N ASP A 45 -0.28 -1.46 5.82
CA ASP A 45 -1.33 -2.29 6.43
C ASP A 45 -2.56 -1.45 6.85
N GLY A 46 -3.76 -1.89 6.44
CA GLY A 46 -5.00 -1.14 6.66
C GLY A 46 -5.35 -0.91 8.14
N ASP A 47 -4.96 -1.80 9.04
CA ASP A 47 -5.22 -1.64 10.47
C ASP A 47 -4.23 -0.65 11.09
N TRP A 48 -2.96 -0.71 10.67
CA TRP A 48 -1.96 0.28 11.08
C TRP A 48 -2.33 1.67 10.58
N VAL A 49 -2.64 1.80 9.29
CA VAL A 49 -3.00 3.07 8.64
C VAL A 49 -4.23 3.72 9.29
N ARG A 50 -5.23 2.93 9.70
CA ARG A 50 -6.38 3.44 10.46
C ARG A 50 -5.98 4.03 11.80
N LYS A 51 -5.04 3.41 12.51
CA LYS A 51 -4.59 3.86 13.84
C LYS A 51 -3.66 5.08 13.76
N THR A 52 -2.89 5.24 12.69
CA THR A 52 -1.80 6.24 12.64
C THR A 52 -2.12 7.47 11.79
N ILE A 53 -2.79 7.31 10.65
CA ILE A 53 -2.97 8.41 9.67
C ILE A 53 -4.25 9.20 9.90
N ASN A 54 -5.26 8.59 10.51
CA ASN A 54 -6.47 9.31 10.92
C ASN A 54 -7.13 8.58 12.11
N PRO A 55 -6.57 8.70 13.33
CA PRO A 55 -7.11 8.03 14.51
C PRO A 55 -8.57 8.44 14.82
N ASP A 56 -8.97 9.66 14.44
CA ASP A 56 -10.35 10.16 14.60
C ASP A 56 -11.23 9.88 13.36
N ALA A 57 -10.83 8.98 12.46
CA ALA A 57 -11.66 8.60 11.33
C ALA A 57 -12.94 7.90 11.79
N GLY A 58 -14.09 8.56 11.64
CA GLY A 58 -15.37 7.88 11.74
C GLY A 58 -15.62 6.90 10.58
N PHE A 59 -16.75 6.20 10.64
CA PHE A 59 -17.11 5.12 9.72
C PHE A 59 -18.11 5.53 8.63
N THR A 60 -18.43 6.82 8.50
CA THR A 60 -19.32 7.29 7.44
C THR A 60 -18.71 7.07 6.05
N LYS A 61 -19.54 7.12 5.00
CA LYS A 61 -19.05 6.97 3.62
C LYS A 61 -17.99 8.03 3.27
N ASP A 62 -18.20 9.28 3.68
CA ASP A 62 -17.28 10.38 3.37
C ASP A 62 -15.97 10.29 4.15
N GLU A 63 -16.02 9.89 5.41
CA GLU A 63 -14.79 9.66 6.21
C GLU A 63 -13.96 8.52 5.63
N ARG A 64 -14.60 7.42 5.21
CA ARG A 64 -13.92 6.31 4.52
C ARG A 64 -13.28 6.78 3.21
N LYS A 65 -13.98 7.61 2.43
CA LYS A 65 -13.44 8.20 1.19
C LYS A 65 -12.22 9.07 1.46
N LYS A 66 -12.30 9.99 2.43
CA LYS A 66 -11.17 10.86 2.83
C LYS A 66 -9.98 10.05 3.31
N HIS A 67 -10.22 9.03 4.13
CA HIS A 67 -9.18 8.13 4.60
C HIS A 67 -8.48 7.44 3.41
N LEU A 68 -9.24 6.81 2.50
CA LEU A 68 -8.69 6.16 1.30
C LEU A 68 -7.88 7.12 0.43
N THR A 69 -8.34 8.37 0.24
CA THR A 69 -7.58 9.38 -0.51
C THR A 69 -6.23 9.68 0.13
N ARG A 70 -6.13 9.75 1.47
CA ARG A 70 -4.85 9.94 2.16
C ARG A 70 -3.92 8.75 1.96
N VAL A 71 -4.42 7.52 2.11
CA VAL A 71 -3.63 6.31 1.88
C VAL A 71 -3.10 6.27 0.44
N ALA A 72 -3.95 6.56 -0.54
CA ALA A 72 -3.56 6.62 -1.94
C ALA A 72 -2.50 7.70 -2.21
N TRP A 73 -2.58 8.84 -1.53
CA TRP A 73 -1.59 9.91 -1.66
C TRP A 73 -0.22 9.50 -1.09
N ILE A 74 -0.20 8.84 0.07
CA ILE A 74 1.02 8.29 0.68
C ILE A 74 1.64 7.21 -0.23
N ALA A 75 0.84 6.27 -0.73
CA ALA A 75 1.31 5.24 -1.64
C ALA A 75 1.92 5.85 -2.92
N ARG A 76 1.30 6.90 -3.47
CA ARG A 76 1.84 7.64 -4.62
C ARG A 76 3.15 8.35 -4.28
N LEU A 77 3.28 8.94 -3.09
CA LEU A 77 4.50 9.59 -2.64
C LEU A 77 5.65 8.59 -2.54
N LEU A 78 5.40 7.41 -1.96
CA LEU A 78 6.39 6.33 -1.84
C LEU A 78 6.83 5.85 -3.22
N ALA A 79 5.89 5.47 -4.08
CA ALA A 79 6.17 5.00 -5.43
C ALA A 79 6.96 6.02 -6.28
N ARG A 80 6.80 7.33 -6.02
CA ARG A 80 7.57 8.37 -6.72
C ARG A 80 9.06 8.37 -6.33
N ASN A 81 9.43 7.82 -5.18
CA ASN A 81 10.80 7.86 -4.65
C ASN A 81 11.57 6.52 -4.82
N GLY A 82 11.05 5.62 -5.67
CA GLY A 82 11.60 4.28 -5.91
C GLY A 82 11.11 3.30 -4.87
#